data_AF-A0AAN8D696-F1
#
_entry.id   AF-A0AAN8D696-F1
#
_cell.length_a   1.000
_cell.length_b   1.000
_cell.length_c   1.000
_cell.angle_alpha   90.00
_cell.angle_beta   90.00
_cell.angle_gamma   90.00
#
_symmetry.space_group_name_H-M   'P 1'
#
loop_
_entity.id
_entity.type
_entity.pdbx_description
1 polymer ?
#
loop_
_entity_poly.entity_id
_entity_poly.type
_entity_poly.pdbx_seq_one_letter_code
_entity_poly.pdbx_strand_id
1 'polypeptide(L)'
;MKSTLTKRGVHIKSSGFKVIHVTGRLRIRMALTHSRSVPVQILGLVVVAHALPPPTINEVRIDCQMFVTRVNLDLKIIYCENR
;
A
#
# COMPACT_ATOMS: atom_id res chain seq x y z
N MET A 1 0.52 -7.29 -7.44
CA MET A 1 1.04 -6.84 -8.75
C MET A 1 2.39 -7.50 -9.00
N LYS A 2 2.52 -8.33 -10.05
CA LYS A 2 3.81 -8.95 -10.41
C LYS A 2 4.72 -7.85 -10.93
N SER A 3 5.84 -7.57 -10.24
CA SER A 3 6.80 -6.54 -10.65
C SER A 3 8.10 -7.23 -11.01
N THR A 4 8.57 -7.04 -12.25
CA THR A 4 9.90 -7.48 -12.66
C THR A 4 10.89 -6.41 -12.22
N LEU A 5 11.56 -6.62 -11.09
CA LEU A 5 12.59 -5.71 -10.61
C LEU A 5 13.94 -6.12 -11.23
N THR A 6 14.60 -5.22 -11.96
CA THR A 6 16.00 -5.43 -12.34
C THR A 6 16.89 -5.06 -11.16
N LYS A 7 17.70 -6.00 -10.67
CA LYS A 7 18.75 -5.70 -9.67
C LYS A 7 19.86 -4.92 -10.39
N ARG A 8 20.13 -3.67 -10.00
CA ARG A 8 21.26 -2.91 -10.56
C ARG A 8 22.54 -3.72 -10.40
N GLY A 9 23.26 -3.94 -11.51
CA GLY A 9 24.57 -4.63 -11.52
C GLY A 9 24.54 -6.14 -11.75
N VAL A 10 23.36 -6.78 -11.80
CA VAL A 10 23.27 -8.22 -12.07
C VAL A 10 22.07 -8.44 -12.98
N HIS A 11 22.30 -8.87 -14.23
CA HIS A 11 21.29 -9.14 -15.27
C HIS A 11 20.36 -10.33 -14.94
N ILE A 12 20.11 -10.60 -13.66
CA ILE A 12 19.17 -11.60 -13.18
C ILE A 12 17.84 -10.90 -12.94
N LYS A 13 16.85 -11.22 -13.77
CA LYS A 13 15.45 -10.83 -13.57
C LYS A 13 14.84 -11.78 -12.55
N SER A 14 14.69 -11.38 -11.30
CA SER A 14 13.90 -12.15 -10.33
C SER A 14 12.43 -11.71 -10.39
N SER A 15 11.50 -12.66 -10.44
CA SER A 15 10.08 -12.35 -10.25
C SER A 15 9.81 -12.13 -8.77
N GLY A 16 9.33 -10.94 -8.41
CA GLY A 16 8.97 -10.60 -7.04
C GLY A 16 7.57 -9.98 -6.95
N PHE A 17 6.97 -10.08 -5.78
CA PHE A 17 5.77 -9.32 -5.43
C PHE A 17 6.15 -8.14 -4.54
N LYS A 18 5.56 -6.99 -4.81
CA LYS A 18 5.63 -5.82 -3.91
C LYS A 18 4.28 -5.60 -3.27
N VAL A 19 4.30 -5.30 -1.97
CA VAL A 19 3.12 -4.85 -1.24
C VAL A 19 2.94 -3.36 -1.52
N ILE A 20 1.74 -3.00 -1.97
CA ILE A 20 1.36 -1.63 -2.33
C ILE A 20 0.15 -1.24 -1.50
N HIS A 21 0.26 -0.13 -0.77
CA HIS A 21 -0.88 0.52 -0.13
C HIS A 21 -1.64 1.33 -1.19
N VAL A 22 -2.92 1.03 -1.36
CA VAL A 22 -3.78 1.64 -2.38
C VAL A 22 -4.84 2.48 -1.67
N THR A 23 -4.86 3.78 -1.93
CA THR A 23 -5.84 4.71 -1.36
C THR A 23 -6.53 5.49 -2.46
N GLY A 24 -7.86 5.62 -2.40
CA GLY A 24 -8.60 6.23 -3.49
C GLY A 24 -10.11 6.20 -3.29
N ARG A 25 -10.84 6.45 -4.38
CA ARG A 25 -12.31 6.52 -4.38
C ARG A 25 -12.91 5.79 -5.56
N LEU A 26 -14.05 5.16 -5.31
CA LEU A 26 -14.86 4.55 -6.35
C LEU A 26 -15.71 5.63 -7.02
N ARG A 27 -15.57 5.79 -8.34
CA ARG A 27 -16.41 6.70 -9.11
C ARG A 27 -17.74 6.02 -9.39
N ILE A 28 -18.81 6.69 -8.99
CA ILE A 28 -20.17 6.24 -9.18
C ILE A 28 -20.88 7.25 -10.07
N ARG A 29 -21.60 6.77 -11.09
CA ARG A 29 -22.48 7.59 -11.92
C ARG A 29 -23.91 7.47 -11.38
N MET A 30 -24.40 8.54 -10.79
CA MET A 30 -25.82 8.68 -10.44
C MET A 30 -26.54 9.30 -11.64
N ALA A 31 -27.50 8.59 -12.22
CA ALA A 31 -28.37 9.16 -13.24
C ALA A 31 -29.64 9.70 -12.54
N LEU A 32 -29.69 11.01 -12.30
CA LEU A 32 -30.89 11.69 -11.84
C LEU A 32 -31.78 11.99 -13.05
N THR A 33 -32.73 11.10 -13.33
CA THR A 33 -33.81 11.39 -14.27
C THR A 33 -35.14 11.40 -13.51
N HIS A 34 -35.96 12.41 -13.78
CA HIS A 34 -37.14 12.83 -13.02
C HIS A 34 -38.31 11.81 -12.97
N SER A 35 -38.12 10.55 -13.36
CA SER A 35 -39.24 9.60 -13.42
C SER A 35 -38.87 8.11 -13.40
N ARG A 36 -37.58 7.73 -13.37
CA ARG A 36 -37.20 6.30 -13.32
C ARG A 36 -36.02 6.08 -12.37
N SER A 37 -36.17 5.15 -11.45
CA SER A 37 -35.08 4.61 -10.63
C SER A 37 -34.05 3.97 -11.56
N VAL A 38 -32.94 4.66 -11.83
CA VAL A 38 -31.82 4.11 -12.60
C VAL A 38 -30.83 3.47 -11.62
N PRO A 39 -30.35 2.24 -11.87
CA PRO A 39 -29.41 1.58 -10.96
C PRO A 39 -28.09 2.37 -10.89
N VAL A 40 -27.53 2.40 -9.68
CA VAL A 40 -26.22 2.99 -9.40
C VAL A 40 -25.14 2.29 -10.24
N GLN A 41 -24.52 3.01 -11.18
CA GLN A 41 -23.48 2.44 -12.02
C GLN A 41 -22.09 2.80 -11.47
N ILE A 42 -21.34 1.78 -11.04
CA ILE A 42 -19.93 1.94 -10.68
C ILE A 42 -19.12 2.10 -11.96
N LEU A 43 -18.45 3.25 -12.11
CA LEU A 43 -17.60 3.54 -13.27
C LEU A 43 -16.20 2.92 -13.12
N GLY A 44 -15.68 2.87 -11.89
CA GLY A 44 -14.35 2.33 -11.63
C GLY A 44 -13.66 3.00 -10.45
N LEU A 45 -12.54 2.41 -10.03
CA LEU A 45 -11.76 2.84 -8.88
C LEU A 45 -10.60 3.74 -9.34
N VAL A 46 -10.47 4.91 -8.73
CA VAL A 46 -9.35 5.83 -8.96
C VAL A 46 -8.52 5.89 -7.70
N VAL A 47 -7.24 5.52 -7.79
CA VAL A 47 -6.37 5.31 -6.63
C VAL A 47 -4.97 5.87 -6.84
N VAL A 48 -4.36 6.26 -5.72
CA VAL A 48 -2.92 6.43 -5.55
C VAL A 48 -2.37 5.14 -4.95
N ALA A 49 -1.23 4.69 -5.47
CA ALA A 49 -0.58 3.45 -5.09
C ALA A 49 0.81 3.76 -4.53
N HIS A 50 1.03 3.52 -3.23
CA HIS A 50 2.31 3.72 -2.56
C HIS A 50 2.96 2.38 -2.23
N ALA A 51 4.20 2.17 -2.67
CA ALA A 51 4.95 0.98 -2.30
C ALA A 51 5.34 1.05 -0.82
N LEU A 52 5.05 -0.02 -0.06
CA LEU A 52 5.54 -0.08 1.31
C LEU A 52 7.07 -0.20 1.28
N PRO A 53 7.78 0.50 2.19
CA PRO A 53 9.23 0.36 2.29
C PRO A 53 9.57 -1.11 2.61
N PRO A 54 10.69 -1.63 2.07
CA PRO A 54 11.18 -2.95 2.43
C PRO A 54 11.35 -3.06 3.96
N PRO A 55 11.14 -4.24 4.56
CA PRO A 55 11.23 -4.44 6.00
C PRO A 55 12.64 -4.22 6.57
N THR A 56 13.64 -4.00 5.71
CA THR A 56 15.00 -3.62 6.14
C THR A 56 14.98 -2.19 6.66
N ILE A 57 15.18 -2.05 7.97
CA ILE A 57 15.11 -0.82 8.76
C ILE A 57 15.92 0.36 8.17
N ASN A 58 16.94 0.08 7.35
CA ASN A 58 17.83 1.08 6.78
C ASN A 58 17.17 2.03 5.76
N GLU A 59 15.97 1.71 5.25
CA GLU A 59 15.30 2.53 4.24
C GLU A 59 14.24 3.50 4.81
N VAL A 60 13.80 3.31 6.06
CA VAL A 60 12.81 4.17 6.70
C VAL A 60 13.51 5.16 7.63
N ARG A 61 13.53 6.43 7.24
CA ARG A 61 14.04 7.52 8.11
C ARG A 61 13.06 7.72 9.26
N ILE A 62 13.50 7.44 10.48
CA ILE A 62 12.74 7.65 11.72
C ILE A 62 12.96 9.09 12.19
N ASP A 63 11.89 9.87 12.32
CA ASP A 63 11.93 11.26 12.83
C ASP A 63 11.74 11.32 14.36
N CYS A 64 11.99 12.46 15.00
CA CYS A 64 11.82 12.74 16.44
C CYS A 64 10.49 12.33 17.06
N GLN A 65 9.43 12.25 16.26
CA GLN A 65 8.08 11.85 16.70
C GLN A 65 7.73 10.40 16.37
N MET A 66 8.73 9.57 16.03
CA MET A 66 8.55 8.16 15.70
C MET A 66 9.40 7.27 16.62
N PHE A 67 8.95 6.06 16.90
CA PHE A 67 9.74 5.05 17.62
C PHE A 67 9.48 3.66 17.02
N VAL A 68 10.41 2.74 17.24
CA VAL A 68 10.34 1.39 16.70
C VAL A 68 9.97 0.38 17.78
N THR A 69 9.04 -0.52 17.46
CA THR A 69 8.71 -1.67 18.30
C THR A 69 8.82 -2.94 17.46
N ARG A 70 9.53 -3.95 18.00
CA ARG A 70 9.56 -5.30 17.43
C ARG A 70 8.47 -6.14 18.08
N VAL A 71 7.62 -6.73 17.26
CA VAL A 71 6.51 -7.57 17.69
C VAL A 71 6.60 -8.98 17.07
N ASN A 72 6.01 -9.95 17.75
CA ASN A 72 5.69 -11.26 17.18
C ASN A 72 4.49 -11.13 16.21
N LEU A 73 4.20 -12.21 15.47
CA LEU A 73 3.02 -12.28 14.59
C LEU A 73 1.69 -12.15 15.36
N ASP A 74 1.68 -12.52 16.65
CA ASP A 74 0.54 -12.32 17.57
C ASP A 74 0.51 -10.91 18.20
N LEU A 75 1.31 -9.98 17.66
CA LEU A 75 1.44 -8.60 18.10
C LEU A 75 1.97 -8.41 19.53
N LYS A 76 2.51 -9.47 20.16
CA LYS A 76 3.21 -9.31 21.44
C LYS A 76 4.53 -8.58 21.25
N ILE A 77 4.75 -7.56 22.09
CA ILE A 77 5.96 -6.75 22.07
C ILE A 77 7.14 -7.57 22.60
N ILE A 78 8.19 -7.67 21.80
CA ILE A 78 9.46 -8.32 22.15
C ILE A 78 10.49 -7.26 22.55
N TYR A 79 10.45 -6.12 21.88
CA TYR A 79 11.37 -5.01 22.11
C TYR A 79 10.68 -3.71 21.76
N CYS A 80 10.90 -2.69 22.58
CA CYS A 80 10.51 -1.31 22.30
C CYS A 80 11.76 -0.44 22.42
N GLU A 81 11.96 0.44 21.44
CA GLU A 81 12.99 1.46 21.50
C GLU A 81 12.79 2.34 22.74
N ASN A 82 13.90 2.67 23.43
CA ASN A 82 13.89 3.54 24.60
C ASN A 82 14.25 4.95 24.14
N ARG A 83 13.24 5.79 23.92
CA ARG A 83 13.38 7.13 23.35
C ARG A 83 12.67 8.18 24.19
#